data_AF-A0A3D1R5B3-F1
#
_entry.id   AF-A0A3D1R5B3-F1
#
_cell.length_a   1.000
_cell.length_b   1.000
_cell.length_c   1.000
_cell.angle_alpha   90.00
_cell.angle_beta   90.00
_cell.angle_gamma   90.00
#
_symmetry.space_group_name_H-M   'P 1'
#
loop_
_entity.id
_entity.type
_entity.pdbx_description
1 polymer ?
#
loop_
_entity_poly.entity_id
_entity_poly.type
_entity_poly.pdbx_seq_one_letter_code
_entity_poly.pdbx_strand_id
1 'polypeptide(L)'
;ATGPGIFGPQTDAAVRRFQRDHGLVVDGIAGPITRRALASAMEGAGQASQVSVDHNTTLHYDGSKPAPGTTRTDAWNPVNAPIQGVSGNRSVTRYNDVINQFAVGVNPRYAPRGGNTYCNIFVWDVTRAMGAEIPHWVDGNGNRVGVGKGRELSANGVCSWLSNHGARHGWRKVSAAEAQAAANQGKPVVSSWLNQGGIGHVGIVRPGEITSRGPAAAQAGGTNFNRGHVADGYGSRPVSYWVHA
;
A
#
# COMPACT_ATOMS: atom_id res chain seq x y z
N ALA A 1 -3.95 -40.59 10.66
CA ALA A 1 -2.66 -39.88 10.58
C ALA A 1 -2.37 -39.55 9.13
N THR A 2 -2.38 -38.28 8.76
CA THR A 2 -1.94 -37.78 7.45
C THR A 2 -0.77 -36.84 7.71
N GLY A 3 0.45 -37.24 7.33
CA GLY A 3 1.65 -36.41 7.51
C GLY A 3 1.58 -35.10 6.72
N PRO A 4 2.48 -34.12 6.96
CA PRO A 4 2.51 -32.89 6.18
C PRO A 4 2.80 -33.25 4.73
N GLY A 5 1.76 -33.22 3.89
CA GLY A 5 1.86 -33.54 2.47
C GLY A 5 2.93 -32.65 1.83
N ILE A 6 3.97 -33.28 1.30
CA ILE A 6 5.06 -32.58 0.62
C ILE A 6 4.46 -31.95 -0.63
N PHE A 7 4.68 -30.64 -0.77
CA PHE A 7 4.23 -29.88 -1.92
C PHE A 7 5.03 -30.31 -3.16
N GLY A 8 4.51 -31.30 -3.89
CA GLY A 8 5.15 -31.86 -5.08
C GLY A 8 4.70 -31.18 -6.38
N PRO A 9 5.28 -31.57 -7.54
CA PRO A 9 4.93 -30.99 -8.85
C PRO A 9 3.44 -31.06 -9.18
N GLN A 10 2.75 -32.11 -8.72
CA GLN A 10 1.30 -32.25 -8.91
C GLN A 10 0.50 -31.24 -8.08
N THR A 11 0.95 -30.93 -6.85
CA THR A 11 0.33 -29.93 -5.98
C THR A 11 0.57 -28.51 -6.54
N ASP A 12 1.77 -28.22 -7.04
CA ASP A 12 2.06 -26.95 -7.73
C ASP A 12 1.16 -26.76 -8.97
N ALA A 13 1.06 -27.77 -9.82
CA ALA A 13 0.20 -27.72 -11.00
C ALA A 13 -1.29 -27.52 -10.63
N ALA A 14 -1.76 -28.19 -9.58
CA ALA A 14 -3.12 -28.03 -9.07
C ALA A 14 -3.37 -26.63 -8.50
N VAL A 15 -2.42 -26.07 -7.74
CA VAL A 15 -2.52 -24.71 -7.20
C VAL A 15 -2.52 -23.67 -8.33
N ARG A 16 -1.63 -23.79 -9.32
CA ARG A 16 -1.62 -22.89 -10.47
C ARG A 16 -2.89 -22.97 -11.29
N ARG A 17 -3.45 -24.17 -11.46
CA ARG A 17 -4.74 -24.34 -12.14
C ARG A 17 -5.86 -23.66 -11.37
N PHE A 18 -5.97 -23.93 -10.08
CA PHE A 18 -6.94 -23.28 -9.21
C PHE A 18 -6.80 -21.75 -9.24
N GLN A 19 -5.58 -21.24 -9.19
CA GLN A 19 -5.32 -19.81 -9.30
C GLN A 19 -5.80 -19.22 -10.63
N ARG A 20 -5.55 -19.91 -11.77
CA ARG A 20 -6.08 -19.48 -13.08
C ARG A 20 -7.61 -19.48 -13.10
N ASP A 21 -8.21 -20.58 -12.66
CA ASP A 21 -9.66 -20.79 -12.72
C ASP A 21 -10.42 -19.78 -11.83
N HIS A 22 -9.77 -19.27 -10.78
CA HIS A 22 -10.33 -18.29 -9.85
C HIS A 22 -9.78 -16.86 -10.00
N GLY A 23 -9.08 -16.55 -11.11
CA GLY A 23 -8.59 -15.19 -11.40
C GLY A 23 -7.56 -14.65 -10.40
N LEU A 24 -6.81 -15.54 -9.74
CA LEU A 24 -5.76 -15.22 -8.79
C LEU A 24 -4.40 -15.09 -9.48
N VAL A 25 -3.42 -14.53 -8.78
CA VAL A 25 -2.02 -14.57 -9.23
C VAL A 25 -1.55 -16.03 -9.32
N VAL A 26 -1.06 -16.42 -10.50
CA VAL A 26 -0.69 -17.82 -10.84
C VAL A 26 0.77 -18.08 -10.48
N ASP A 27 1.09 -18.02 -9.20
CA ASP A 27 2.45 -18.21 -8.69
C ASP A 27 2.74 -19.63 -8.18
N GLY A 28 1.73 -20.51 -8.13
CA GLY A 28 1.83 -21.87 -7.60
C GLY A 28 1.93 -21.92 -6.09
N ILE A 29 1.77 -20.79 -5.40
CA ILE A 29 1.88 -20.67 -3.96
C ILE A 29 0.48 -20.60 -3.35
N ALA A 30 0.17 -21.51 -2.44
CA ALA A 30 -1.05 -21.49 -1.65
C ALA A 30 -0.99 -20.42 -0.53
N GLY A 31 -0.84 -19.15 -0.92
CA GLY A 31 -0.85 -18.00 -0.01
C GLY A 31 -2.23 -17.73 0.60
N PRO A 32 -2.37 -16.75 1.50
CA PRO A 32 -3.64 -16.44 2.16
C PRO A 32 -4.83 -16.21 1.21
N ILE A 33 -4.60 -15.58 0.06
CA ILE A 33 -5.63 -15.36 -0.97
C ILE A 33 -6.06 -16.70 -1.59
N THR A 34 -5.09 -17.51 -2.04
CA THR A 34 -5.33 -18.85 -2.59
C THR A 34 -6.04 -19.77 -1.58
N ARG A 35 -5.62 -19.76 -0.31
CA ARG A 35 -6.24 -20.56 0.76
C ARG A 35 -7.66 -20.12 1.09
N ARG A 36 -7.95 -18.81 1.07
CA ARG A 36 -9.30 -18.30 1.28
C ARG A 36 -10.21 -18.65 0.11
N ALA A 37 -9.73 -18.49 -1.13
CA ALA A 37 -10.47 -18.94 -2.30
C ALA A 37 -10.74 -20.45 -2.27
N LEU A 38 -9.76 -21.25 -1.82
CA LEU A 38 -9.92 -22.69 -1.66
C LEU A 38 -10.97 -23.03 -0.59
N ALA A 39 -10.94 -22.34 0.57
CA ALA A 39 -11.96 -22.50 1.62
C ALA A 39 -13.38 -22.16 1.10
N SER A 40 -13.53 -21.04 0.40
CA SER A 40 -14.82 -20.65 -0.19
C SER A 40 -15.30 -21.62 -1.28
N ALA A 41 -14.40 -22.19 -2.09
CA ALA A 41 -14.73 -23.22 -3.06
C ALA A 41 -15.17 -24.53 -2.39
N MET A 42 -14.59 -24.87 -1.23
CA MET A 42 -14.99 -26.03 -0.42
C MET A 42 -16.32 -25.82 0.30
N GLU A 43 -16.62 -24.59 0.73
CA GLU A 43 -17.91 -24.20 1.33
C GLU A 43 -19.05 -24.20 0.28
N GLY A 44 -18.75 -23.85 -0.97
CA GLY A 44 -19.71 -23.89 -2.09
C GLY A 44 -20.15 -25.30 -2.53
N ALA A 45 -19.43 -26.35 -2.10
CA ALA A 45 -19.82 -27.74 -2.38
C ALA A 45 -20.91 -28.28 -1.43
N GLY A 46 -21.33 -27.50 -0.42
CA GLY A 46 -22.13 -27.98 0.69
C GLY A 46 -23.62 -27.60 0.72
N GLN A 47 -24.07 -26.46 0.18
CA GLN A 47 -25.46 -26.02 0.42
C GLN A 47 -26.06 -25.20 -0.73
N ALA A 48 -27.06 -25.80 -1.38
CA ALA A 48 -28.08 -25.10 -2.15
C ALA A 48 -29.18 -24.61 -1.18
N SER A 49 -29.27 -23.30 -0.96
CA SER A 49 -30.53 -22.55 -0.76
C SER A 49 -30.28 -21.06 -0.44
N GLN A 50 -30.57 -20.22 -1.43
CA GLN A 50 -31.22 -18.90 -1.31
C GLN A 50 -30.67 -17.91 -0.27
N VAL A 51 -29.47 -17.39 -0.51
CA VAL A 51 -29.16 -15.97 -0.29
C VAL A 51 -28.39 -15.52 -1.53
N SER A 52 -28.87 -14.49 -2.21
CA SER A 52 -28.16 -13.85 -3.30
C SER A 52 -26.92 -13.16 -2.73
N VAL A 53 -25.86 -13.92 -2.50
CA VAL A 53 -24.54 -13.37 -2.21
C VAL A 53 -23.96 -12.95 -3.54
N ASP A 54 -23.87 -11.65 -3.79
CA ASP A 54 -23.11 -11.14 -4.92
C ASP A 54 -21.65 -11.63 -4.79
N HIS A 55 -21.28 -12.62 -5.61
CA HIS A 55 -19.92 -13.18 -5.72
C HIS A 55 -18.94 -12.18 -6.40
N ASN A 56 -19.32 -10.91 -6.46
CA ASN A 56 -18.52 -9.78 -6.92
C ASN A 56 -18.41 -8.68 -5.85
N THR A 57 -18.46 -9.04 -4.57
CA THR A 57 -18.22 -8.10 -3.48
C THR A 57 -16.77 -7.64 -3.53
N THR A 58 -16.53 -6.52 -4.21
CA THR A 58 -15.27 -5.79 -4.12
C THR A 58 -15.00 -5.55 -2.63
N LEU A 59 -13.88 -6.08 -2.13
CA LEU A 59 -13.48 -5.86 -0.76
C LEU A 59 -13.30 -4.34 -0.57
N HIS A 60 -14.08 -3.74 0.34
CA HIS A 60 -14.05 -2.31 0.63
C HIS A 60 -13.59 -2.07 2.06
N TYR A 61 -12.78 -1.04 2.27
CA TYR A 61 -12.38 -0.59 3.60
C TYR A 61 -12.71 0.89 3.77
N ASP A 62 -13.17 1.27 4.95
CA ASP A 62 -13.54 2.65 5.31
C ASP A 62 -12.43 3.40 6.07
N GLY A 63 -11.39 2.67 6.49
CA GLY A 63 -10.25 3.15 7.25
C GLY A 63 -10.42 3.05 8.77
N SER A 64 -11.50 2.43 9.27
CA SER A 64 -11.77 2.28 10.70
C SER A 64 -11.01 1.10 11.33
N LYS A 65 -10.66 0.08 10.54
CA LYS A 65 -9.95 -1.13 10.99
C LYS A 65 -8.94 -1.61 9.95
N PRO A 66 -7.74 -2.03 10.38
CA PRO A 66 -6.73 -2.55 9.45
C PRO A 66 -7.17 -3.88 8.86
N ALA A 67 -6.87 -4.07 7.59
CA ALA A 67 -7.11 -5.32 6.89
C ALA A 67 -6.25 -6.46 7.48
N PRO A 68 -6.73 -7.72 7.44
CA PRO A 68 -5.92 -8.86 7.86
C PRO A 68 -4.55 -8.88 7.16
N GLY A 69 -3.48 -9.10 7.92
CA GLY A 69 -2.11 -9.14 7.40
C GLY A 69 -1.39 -7.79 7.30
N THR A 70 -2.03 -6.68 7.68
CA THR A 70 -1.45 -5.32 7.59
C THR A 70 -0.99 -4.71 8.92
N THR A 71 -1.07 -5.46 10.02
CA THR A 71 -0.85 -4.95 11.40
C THR A 71 0.54 -5.22 11.98
N ARG A 72 1.39 -5.97 11.26
CA ARG A 72 2.71 -6.38 11.77
C ARG A 72 3.61 -5.17 11.99
N THR A 73 4.23 -5.05 13.16
CA THR A 73 4.98 -3.86 13.61
C THR A 73 6.48 -3.88 13.28
N ASP A 74 6.94 -4.97 12.69
CA ASP A 74 8.28 -5.14 12.13
C ASP A 74 8.40 -4.33 10.82
N ALA A 75 8.64 -3.03 10.99
CA ALA A 75 8.62 -2.02 9.93
C ALA A 75 9.50 -2.38 8.72
N TRP A 76 10.63 -3.06 8.95
CA TRP A 76 11.58 -3.51 7.92
C TRP A 76 11.04 -4.52 6.90
N ASN A 77 9.91 -5.17 7.18
CA ASN A 77 9.39 -6.32 6.44
C ASN A 77 8.04 -5.95 5.80
N PRO A 78 7.85 -6.17 4.48
CA PRO A 78 6.61 -5.78 3.81
C PRO A 78 5.41 -6.57 4.33
N VAL A 79 4.27 -5.90 4.41
CA VAL A 79 2.97 -6.54 4.68
C VAL A 79 2.30 -7.00 3.39
N ASN A 80 1.35 -7.93 3.52
CA ASN A 80 0.54 -8.40 2.41
C ASN A 80 -0.81 -7.68 2.42
N ALA A 81 -0.93 -6.63 1.62
CA ALA A 81 -2.15 -5.88 1.44
C ALA A 81 -3.14 -6.68 0.57
N PRO A 82 -4.34 -7.03 1.06
CA PRO A 82 -5.31 -7.80 0.29
C PRO A 82 -5.88 -7.04 -0.91
N ILE A 83 -5.88 -5.71 -0.90
CA ILE A 83 -6.34 -4.89 -2.03
C ILE A 83 -5.15 -4.32 -2.78
N GLN A 84 -5.16 -4.52 -4.10
CA GLN A 84 -4.15 -4.03 -5.03
C GLN A 84 -4.75 -3.04 -6.04
N GLY A 85 -4.07 -1.91 -6.24
CA GLY A 85 -4.42 -0.83 -7.17
C GLY A 85 -3.40 -0.68 -8.31
N VAL A 86 -2.98 -1.81 -8.90
CA VAL A 86 -2.00 -1.86 -9.99
C VAL A 86 -2.53 -1.15 -11.26
N SER A 87 -1.63 -0.72 -12.16
CA SER A 87 -1.96 0.20 -13.26
C SER A 87 -3.20 -0.15 -14.10
N GLY A 88 -3.52 -1.44 -14.29
CA GLY A 88 -4.70 -1.89 -15.04
C GLY A 88 -6.06 -1.76 -14.31
N ASN A 89 -6.08 -1.44 -13.01
CA ASN A 89 -7.32 -1.35 -12.22
C ASN A 89 -7.42 -0.07 -11.36
N ARG A 90 -6.59 0.93 -11.65
CA ARG A 90 -6.59 2.20 -10.90
C ARG A 90 -7.90 2.95 -11.12
N SER A 91 -8.53 3.34 -10.02
CA SER A 91 -9.71 4.20 -9.96
C SER A 91 -9.72 4.93 -8.63
N VAL A 92 -10.54 5.97 -8.52
CA VAL A 92 -10.73 6.70 -7.25
C VAL A 92 -11.16 5.76 -6.13
N THR A 93 -12.16 4.91 -6.40
CA THR A 93 -12.66 3.91 -5.44
C THR A 93 -11.55 2.95 -5.04
N ARG A 94 -10.81 2.41 -6.03
CA ARG A 94 -9.72 1.48 -5.75
C ARG A 94 -8.61 2.12 -4.93
N TYR A 95 -8.24 3.37 -5.23
CA TYR A 95 -7.19 4.05 -4.49
C TYR A 95 -7.63 4.33 -3.04
N ASN A 96 -8.88 4.76 -2.84
CA ASN A 96 -9.46 4.91 -1.51
C ASN A 96 -9.46 3.58 -0.73
N ASP A 97 -9.87 2.48 -1.35
CA ASP A 97 -9.85 1.15 -0.72
C ASP A 97 -8.43 0.72 -0.34
N VAL A 98 -7.45 0.95 -1.23
CA VAL A 98 -6.05 0.63 -0.96
C VAL A 98 -5.51 1.42 0.22
N ILE A 99 -5.82 2.71 0.33
CA ILE A 99 -5.39 3.54 1.47
C ILE A 99 -6.10 3.08 2.74
N ASN A 100 -7.42 2.92 2.67
CA ASN A 100 -8.27 2.63 3.82
C ASN A 100 -7.99 1.25 4.42
N GLN A 101 -7.54 0.27 3.63
CA GLN A 101 -7.20 -1.07 4.14
C GLN A 101 -6.11 -1.02 5.22
N PHE A 102 -5.26 0.00 5.20
CA PHE A 102 -4.18 0.15 6.18
C PHE A 102 -4.65 0.81 7.46
N ALA A 103 -5.81 1.47 7.48
CA ALA A 103 -6.41 2.15 8.64
C ALA A 103 -5.37 2.94 9.46
N VAL A 104 -4.62 3.82 8.80
CA VAL A 104 -3.40 4.44 9.33
C VAL A 104 -3.58 5.12 10.69
N GLY A 105 -4.78 5.65 10.95
CA GLY A 105 -5.12 6.30 12.23
C GLY A 105 -5.14 5.38 13.44
N VAL A 106 -5.36 4.07 13.25
CA VAL A 106 -5.51 3.09 14.35
C VAL A 106 -4.60 1.87 14.22
N ASN A 107 -3.92 1.70 13.10
CA ASN A 107 -3.10 0.51 12.87
C ASN A 107 -1.77 0.57 13.65
N PRO A 108 -1.48 -0.42 14.52
CA PRO A 108 -0.28 -0.43 15.36
C PRO A 108 1.03 -0.39 14.57
N ARG A 109 1.03 -0.84 13.30
CA ARG A 109 2.21 -0.76 12.42
C ARG A 109 2.73 0.66 12.29
N TYR A 110 1.82 1.64 12.22
CA TYR A 110 2.14 3.04 11.99
C TYR A 110 2.09 3.90 13.25
N ALA A 111 1.68 3.34 14.39
CA ALA A 111 1.62 4.06 15.65
C ALA A 111 3.02 4.54 16.08
N PRO A 112 3.18 5.82 16.45
CA PRO A 112 4.43 6.33 17.01
C PRO A 112 4.85 5.52 18.22
N ARG A 113 6.14 5.15 18.28
CA ARG A 113 6.69 4.35 19.38
C ARG A 113 8.19 4.58 19.51
N GLY A 114 8.68 4.64 20.75
CA GLY A 114 10.10 4.83 21.04
C GLY A 114 10.73 6.06 20.38
N GLY A 115 9.98 7.17 20.30
CA GLY A 115 10.43 8.41 19.64
C GLY A 115 10.42 8.37 18.11
N ASN A 116 10.06 7.24 17.50
CA ASN A 116 10.03 7.07 16.05
C ASN A 116 8.62 7.26 15.48
N THR A 117 8.57 7.75 14.24
CA THR A 117 7.36 7.79 13.41
C THR A 117 7.58 6.96 12.15
N TYR A 118 6.49 6.50 11.54
CA TYR A 118 6.53 5.46 10.49
C TYR A 118 5.94 5.95 9.17
N CYS A 119 6.15 7.24 8.88
CA CYS A 119 5.65 7.90 7.68
C CYS A 119 6.11 7.22 6.39
N ASN A 120 7.40 6.87 6.31
CA ASN A 120 8.01 6.15 5.19
C ASN A 120 7.45 4.72 5.05
N ILE A 121 7.11 4.05 6.15
CA ILE A 121 6.53 2.70 6.11
C ILE A 121 5.10 2.73 5.58
N PHE A 122 4.29 3.70 6.02
CA PHE A 122 2.94 3.88 5.48
C PHE A 122 2.98 4.19 3.98
N VAL A 123 3.87 5.09 3.56
CA VAL A 123 4.06 5.41 2.14
C VAL A 123 4.53 4.18 1.35
N TRP A 124 5.48 3.41 1.88
CA TRP A 124 5.95 2.19 1.24
C TRP A 124 4.83 1.16 1.05
N ASP A 125 4.06 0.87 2.10
CA ASP A 125 3.00 -0.13 2.05
C ASP A 125 1.90 0.26 1.04
N VAL A 126 1.47 1.53 1.05
CA VAL A 126 0.46 2.04 0.11
C VAL A 126 0.99 2.02 -1.33
N THR A 127 2.19 2.52 -1.57
CA THR A 127 2.75 2.58 -2.94
C THR A 127 3.05 1.19 -3.49
N ARG A 128 3.48 0.25 -2.65
CA ARG A 128 3.62 -1.17 -3.02
C ARG A 128 2.27 -1.78 -3.40
N ALA A 129 1.22 -1.55 -2.61
CA ALA A 129 -0.14 -2.02 -2.91
C ALA A 129 -0.74 -1.38 -4.17
N MET A 130 -0.27 -0.20 -4.58
CA MET A 130 -0.65 0.47 -5.82
C MET A 130 0.21 0.08 -7.04
N GLY A 131 1.13 -0.88 -6.89
CA GLY A 131 2.08 -1.25 -7.95
C GLY A 131 2.98 -0.10 -8.40
N ALA A 132 3.26 0.85 -7.51
CA ALA A 132 4.03 2.07 -7.73
C ALA A 132 5.13 2.22 -6.68
N GLU A 133 5.74 1.10 -6.26
CA GLU A 133 6.56 1.02 -5.05
C GLU A 133 7.62 2.13 -4.99
N ILE A 134 7.55 2.94 -3.94
CA ILE A 134 8.70 3.70 -3.43
C ILE A 134 9.44 2.71 -2.51
N PRO A 135 10.63 2.21 -2.89
CA PRO A 135 11.25 1.10 -2.19
C PRO A 135 11.65 1.47 -0.77
N HIS A 136 11.60 0.48 0.12
CA HIS A 136 12.18 0.62 1.46
C HIS A 136 13.67 0.26 1.49
N TRP A 137 14.09 -0.69 0.67
CA TRP A 137 15.48 -1.13 0.56
C TRP A 137 15.99 -0.88 -0.86
N VAL A 138 17.13 -0.20 -0.99
CA VAL A 138 17.73 0.11 -2.30
C VAL A 138 19.22 -0.23 -2.38
N ASP A 139 19.70 -0.54 -3.59
CA ASP A 139 21.12 -0.55 -3.92
C ASP A 139 21.67 0.88 -4.10
N GLY A 140 22.96 0.99 -4.46
CA GLY A 140 23.61 2.29 -4.73
C GLY A 140 23.04 3.05 -5.92
N ASN A 141 22.30 2.39 -6.80
CA ASN A 141 21.66 2.97 -7.99
C ASN A 141 20.19 3.31 -7.75
N GLY A 142 19.68 3.10 -6.53
CA GLY A 142 18.28 3.34 -6.18
C GLY A 142 17.32 2.22 -6.61
N ASN A 143 17.81 1.08 -7.10
CA ASN A 143 16.95 -0.04 -7.46
C ASN A 143 16.49 -0.78 -6.20
N ARG A 144 15.25 -1.27 -6.22
CA ARG A 144 14.70 -2.12 -5.15
C ARG A 144 15.56 -3.37 -4.95
N VAL A 145 15.91 -3.66 -3.70
CA VAL A 145 16.54 -4.92 -3.30
C VAL A 145 15.74 -5.63 -2.20
N GLY A 146 16.12 -6.86 -1.88
CA GLY A 146 15.50 -7.62 -0.79
C GLY A 146 15.74 -6.99 0.60
N VAL A 147 14.91 -7.39 1.57
CA VAL A 147 15.03 -6.94 2.97
C VAL A 147 16.44 -7.20 3.50
N GLY A 148 17.08 -6.17 4.06
CA GLY A 148 18.45 -6.25 4.59
C GLY A 148 19.55 -6.44 3.54
N LYS A 149 19.26 -6.30 2.24
CA LYS A 149 20.24 -6.44 1.14
C LYS A 149 20.72 -5.11 0.56
N GLY A 150 20.41 -3.99 1.19
CA GLY A 150 20.83 -2.67 0.75
C GLY A 150 20.62 -1.62 1.82
N ARG A 151 20.55 -0.37 1.40
CA ARG A 151 20.27 0.75 2.29
C ARG A 151 18.77 0.87 2.54
N GLU A 152 18.40 0.92 3.82
CA GLU A 152 17.03 1.25 4.24
C GLU A 152 16.76 2.75 4.04
N LEU A 153 15.61 3.10 3.47
CA LEU A 153 15.22 4.49 3.24
C LEU A 153 14.43 5.06 4.42
N SER A 154 15.03 6.04 5.11
CA SER A 154 14.33 6.97 6.00
C SER A 154 13.41 7.92 5.22
N ALA A 155 12.63 8.77 5.89
CA ALA A 155 11.82 9.79 5.22
C ALA A 155 12.65 10.74 4.33
N ASN A 156 13.83 11.19 4.79
CA ASN A 156 14.77 11.96 3.95
C ASN A 156 15.34 11.11 2.81
N GLY A 157 15.58 9.82 3.05
CA GLY A 157 15.99 8.86 2.03
C GLY A 157 14.96 8.74 0.91
N VAL A 158 13.67 8.66 1.26
CA VAL A 158 12.56 8.66 0.29
C VAL A 158 12.52 9.97 -0.50
N CYS A 159 12.64 11.13 0.15
CA CYS A 159 12.67 12.43 -0.54
C CYS A 159 13.82 12.51 -1.56
N SER A 160 15.01 12.03 -1.17
CA SER A 160 16.18 11.99 -2.05
C SER A 160 15.99 10.99 -3.18
N TRP A 161 15.40 9.82 -2.91
CA TRP A 161 15.11 8.81 -3.92
C TRP A 161 14.11 9.31 -4.96
N LEU A 162 13.03 9.99 -4.54
CA LEU A 162 12.06 10.61 -5.45
C LEU A 162 12.73 11.62 -6.38
N SER A 163 13.63 12.44 -5.84
CA SER A 163 14.32 13.47 -6.60
C SER A 163 15.35 12.90 -7.58
N ASN A 164 16.11 11.88 -7.18
CA ASN A 164 17.25 11.37 -7.95
C ASN A 164 16.90 10.18 -8.85
N HIS A 165 15.91 9.38 -8.46
CA HIS A 165 15.58 8.11 -9.11
C HIS A 165 14.12 8.01 -9.52
N GLY A 166 13.22 8.79 -8.91
CA GLY A 166 11.78 8.69 -9.11
C GLY A 166 11.35 8.70 -10.57
N ALA A 167 11.93 9.56 -11.41
CA ALA A 167 11.59 9.64 -12.83
C ALA A 167 11.79 8.32 -13.59
N ARG A 168 12.87 7.57 -13.30
CA ARG A 168 13.13 6.24 -13.88
C ARG A 168 12.14 5.18 -13.41
N HIS A 169 11.47 5.44 -12.29
CA HIS A 169 10.48 4.56 -11.68
C HIS A 169 9.05 5.13 -11.81
N GLY A 170 8.80 5.99 -12.82
CA GLY A 170 7.46 6.49 -13.14
C GLY A 170 6.93 7.62 -12.26
N TRP A 171 7.72 8.12 -11.31
CA TRP A 171 7.36 9.25 -10.46
C TRP A 171 7.79 10.59 -11.06
N ARG A 172 6.88 11.57 -11.07
CA ARG A 172 7.15 12.93 -11.55
C ARG A 172 6.70 13.96 -10.53
N LYS A 173 7.51 15.00 -10.31
CA LYS A 173 7.16 16.15 -9.48
C LYS A 173 6.03 16.96 -10.12
N VAL A 174 5.07 17.39 -9.31
CA VAL A 174 3.88 18.15 -9.73
C VAL A 174 3.55 19.27 -8.74
N SER A 175 2.68 20.20 -9.14
CA SER A 175 2.04 21.15 -8.24
C SER A 175 1.04 20.47 -7.29
N ALA A 176 0.62 21.18 -6.24
CA ALA A 176 -0.41 20.69 -5.30
C ALA A 176 -1.76 20.41 -5.99
N ALA A 177 -2.15 21.28 -6.93
CA ALA A 177 -3.41 21.14 -7.68
C ALA A 177 -3.38 19.90 -8.59
N GLU A 178 -2.29 19.70 -9.33
CA GLU A 178 -2.09 18.51 -10.15
C GLU A 178 -2.02 17.24 -9.29
N ALA A 179 -1.41 17.31 -8.11
CA ALA A 179 -1.35 16.20 -7.16
C ALA A 179 -2.76 15.76 -6.73
N GLN A 180 -3.61 16.71 -6.34
CA GLN A 180 -5.00 16.40 -5.98
C GLN A 180 -5.77 15.84 -7.19
N ALA A 181 -5.65 16.47 -8.35
CA ALA A 181 -6.34 16.04 -9.56
C ALA A 181 -5.94 14.61 -9.96
N ALA A 182 -4.66 14.26 -9.86
CA ALA A 182 -4.16 12.92 -10.14
C ALA A 182 -4.67 11.88 -9.12
N ALA A 183 -4.69 12.21 -7.82
CA ALA A 183 -5.28 11.34 -6.81
C ALA A 183 -6.78 11.11 -7.08
N ASN A 184 -7.50 12.14 -7.52
CA ASN A 184 -8.90 12.07 -7.97
C ASN A 184 -9.10 11.34 -9.30
N GLN A 185 -8.04 10.84 -9.94
CA GLN A 185 -8.09 9.90 -11.05
C GLN A 185 -7.64 8.49 -10.63
N GLY A 186 -7.38 8.26 -9.33
CA GLY A 186 -6.87 6.99 -8.83
C GLY A 186 -5.37 6.76 -9.03
N LYS A 187 -4.61 7.79 -9.42
CA LYS A 187 -3.16 7.69 -9.57
C LYS A 187 -2.48 7.78 -8.20
N PRO A 188 -1.43 6.99 -7.94
CA PRO A 188 -0.66 7.10 -6.70
C PRO A 188 0.03 8.45 -6.60
N VAL A 189 -0.16 9.13 -5.47
CA VAL A 189 0.42 10.45 -5.22
C VAL A 189 1.01 10.50 -3.82
N VAL A 190 2.24 11.03 -3.72
CA VAL A 190 2.91 11.24 -2.42
C VAL A 190 3.27 12.70 -2.21
N SER A 191 3.18 13.11 -0.96
CA SER A 191 3.75 14.36 -0.45
C SER A 191 5.10 14.05 0.21
N SER A 192 6.04 14.98 0.11
CA SER A 192 7.38 14.83 0.70
C SER A 192 7.94 16.16 1.16
N TRP A 193 8.60 16.16 2.30
CA TRP A 193 9.38 17.27 2.82
C TRP A 193 10.75 16.75 3.28
N LEU A 194 11.80 17.20 2.58
CA LEU A 194 13.18 16.93 2.95
C LEU A 194 13.59 17.89 4.07
N ASN A 195 14.11 17.35 5.17
CA ASN A 195 14.65 18.13 6.27
C ASN A 195 16.15 17.87 6.39
N GLN A 196 17.00 18.78 5.90
CA GLN A 196 18.46 18.61 5.94
C GLN A 196 19.03 18.62 7.36
N GLY A 197 18.37 19.31 8.30
CA GLY A 197 18.80 19.44 9.70
C GLY A 197 18.14 18.45 10.65
N GLY A 198 17.36 17.48 10.17
CA GLY A 198 16.63 16.57 11.04
C GLY A 198 15.85 15.51 10.28
N ILE A 199 14.74 15.07 10.86
CA ILE A 199 13.89 14.03 10.26
C ILE A 199 12.93 14.70 9.28
N GLY A 200 12.93 14.22 8.03
CA GLY A 200 11.96 14.64 7.01
C GLY A 200 10.59 13.99 7.21
N HIS A 201 9.69 14.21 6.27
CA HIS A 201 8.35 13.64 6.34
C HIS A 201 7.82 13.30 4.95
N VAL A 202 7.04 12.23 4.86
CA VAL A 202 6.38 11.78 3.63
C VAL A 202 4.96 11.33 3.95
N GLY A 203 4.03 11.44 3.00
CA GLY A 203 2.63 11.09 3.21
C GLY A 203 1.92 10.77 1.90
N ILE A 204 0.70 10.26 1.99
CA ILE A 204 -0.13 9.94 0.82
C ILE A 204 -1.07 11.11 0.55
N VAL A 205 -1.07 11.61 -0.68
CA VAL A 205 -2.18 12.47 -1.15
C VAL A 205 -3.27 11.54 -1.63
N ARG A 206 -4.45 11.64 -1.02
CA ARG A 206 -5.58 10.72 -1.27
C ARG A 206 -6.65 11.40 -2.14
N PRO A 207 -7.55 10.63 -2.76
CA PRO A 207 -8.71 11.23 -3.41
C PRO A 207 -9.54 12.05 -2.41
N GLY A 208 -10.00 13.22 -2.84
CA GLY A 208 -10.71 14.20 -2.01
C GLY A 208 -10.63 15.62 -2.58
N GLU A 209 -10.91 16.60 -1.73
CA GLU A 209 -10.89 18.01 -2.09
C GLU A 209 -9.56 18.67 -1.72
N ILE A 210 -9.11 19.61 -2.55
CA ILE A 210 -8.02 20.52 -2.19
C ILE A 210 -8.59 21.73 -1.46
N THR A 211 -7.96 22.15 -0.37
CA THR A 211 -8.36 23.34 0.39
C THR A 211 -7.19 24.30 0.53
N SER A 212 -7.39 25.41 1.24
CA SER A 212 -6.30 26.30 1.67
C SER A 212 -5.25 25.58 2.52
N ARG A 213 -5.57 24.41 3.09
CA ARG A 213 -4.67 23.53 3.85
C ARG A 213 -3.91 22.53 2.96
N GLY A 214 -4.07 22.67 1.64
CA GLY A 214 -3.45 21.83 0.63
C GLY A 214 -4.29 20.59 0.26
N PRO A 215 -3.70 19.64 -0.50
CA PRO A 215 -4.36 18.43 -0.93
C PRO A 215 -4.90 17.59 0.24
N ALA A 216 -5.96 16.84 0.00
CA ALA A 216 -6.46 15.79 0.88
C ALA A 216 -5.37 14.72 1.10
N ALA A 217 -5.21 14.27 2.34
CA ALA A 217 -4.12 13.39 2.72
C ALA A 217 -4.56 12.27 3.67
N ALA A 218 -3.74 11.21 3.67
CA ALA A 218 -3.61 10.23 4.73
C ALA A 218 -2.13 10.16 5.12
N GLN A 219 -1.81 10.12 6.41
CA GLN A 219 -0.41 10.04 6.83
C GLN A 219 -0.23 9.39 8.20
N ALA A 220 0.98 8.83 8.36
CA ALA A 220 1.52 8.42 9.64
C ALA A 220 2.63 9.39 10.04
N GLY A 221 2.68 9.84 11.29
CA GLY A 221 3.57 10.93 11.71
C GLY A 221 3.47 11.14 13.23
N GLY A 222 3.65 12.38 13.71
CA GLY A 222 3.39 12.69 15.12
C GLY A 222 1.93 12.44 15.52
N THR A 223 1.02 12.71 14.58
CA THR A 223 -0.40 12.37 14.66
C THR A 223 -0.78 11.60 13.39
N ASN A 224 -1.37 10.43 13.52
CA ASN A 224 -1.81 9.65 12.37
C ASN A 224 -3.24 10.03 11.98
N PHE A 225 -3.53 10.12 10.69
CA PHE A 225 -4.90 10.31 10.22
C PHE A 225 -5.12 9.66 8.87
N ASN A 226 -6.32 9.10 8.70
CA ASN A 226 -6.74 8.56 7.42
C ASN A 226 -7.35 9.65 6.53
N ARG A 227 -7.99 10.66 7.11
CA ARG A 227 -8.62 11.78 6.40
C ARG A 227 -8.18 13.09 7.05
N GLY A 228 -7.68 14.01 6.23
CA GLY A 228 -7.19 15.33 6.61
C GLY A 228 -6.58 16.01 5.39
N HIS A 229 -5.78 17.04 5.60
CA HIS A 229 -5.05 17.75 4.56
C HIS A 229 -3.55 17.71 4.82
N VAL A 230 -2.76 17.97 3.79
CA VAL A 230 -1.29 17.98 3.89
C VAL A 230 -0.81 18.90 5.02
N ALA A 231 -1.39 20.09 5.20
CA ALA A 231 -0.99 20.97 6.31
C ALA A 231 -1.27 20.39 7.72
N ASP A 232 -2.17 19.40 7.89
CA ASP A 232 -2.38 18.74 9.19
C ASP A 232 -1.16 17.91 9.63
N GLY A 233 -0.41 17.33 8.68
CA GLY A 233 0.80 16.57 8.97
C GLY A 233 2.10 17.39 8.86
N TYR A 234 2.10 18.43 8.03
CA TYR A 234 3.30 19.16 7.67
C TYR A 234 3.36 20.58 8.28
N GLY A 235 2.25 21.13 8.75
CA GLY A 235 2.18 22.54 9.13
C GLY A 235 2.50 23.46 7.94
N SER A 236 3.40 24.43 8.14
CA SER A 236 3.82 25.41 7.13
C SER A 236 5.05 24.99 6.30
N ARG A 237 5.49 23.73 6.40
CA ARG A 237 6.71 23.25 5.74
C ARG A 237 6.57 23.26 4.20
N PRO A 238 7.68 23.45 3.46
CA PRO A 238 7.65 23.44 2.00
C PRO A 238 7.52 22.00 1.46
N VAL A 239 6.28 21.63 1.12
CA VAL A 239 5.96 20.27 0.63
C VAL A 239 6.14 20.18 -0.89
N SER A 240 6.79 19.10 -1.33
CA SER A 240 6.82 18.68 -2.74
C SER A 240 5.82 17.54 -2.97
N TYR A 241 5.24 17.49 -4.17
CA TYR A 241 4.27 16.46 -4.56
C TYR A 241 4.75 15.67 -5.76
N TRP A 242 4.43 14.38 -5.78
CA TRP A 242 4.89 13.45 -6.81
C TRP A 242 3.75 12.53 -7.22
N VAL A 243 3.56 12.36 -8.51
CA VAL A 243 2.54 11.49 -9.11
C VAL A 243 3.23 10.35 -9.83
N HIS A 244 2.72 9.13 -9.67
CA HIS A 244 3.13 7.98 -10.47
C HIS A 244 2.26 7.86 -11.74
N ALA A 245 2.89 7.62 -12.88
CA ALA A 245 2.23 7.40 -14.18
C ALA A 245 1.35 6.14 -14.20
#